data_AF-A0A8S3R1Z3-F1
#
_entry.id   AF-A0A8S3R1Z3-F1
#
_cell.length_a   1.000
_cell.length_b   1.000
_cell.length_c   1.000
_cell.angle_alpha   90.00
_cell.angle_beta   90.00
_cell.angle_gamma   90.00
#
_symmetry.space_group_name_H-M   'P 1'
#
loop_
_entity.id
_entity.type
_entity.pdbx_description
1 polymer ?
#
loop_
_entity_poly.entity_id
_entity_poly.type
_entity_poly.pdbx_seq_one_letter_code
_entity_poly.pdbx_strand_id
1 'polypeptide(L)'
;MEVDSGRDVSDKILNEFEVDNTMSKQTELSCPQDIRDRNMMRHNMMSCSCTEAKVIHEDIQDTCSFLIDQLLREVQSAVYHRQNNGMVEVPFLASLTPKVKELTRMLLQSDGMISLWLMKLLSYVALYSGEECTSEILVCIISQPLTIDRCLDLQSTVEVKLGDVLPCTIHRLVDMLNTQQMDNVKQLLGNLLCLVQWESTSHVAKEYRSLYQYCIHQQWESFLPLLSNSDTKIAITMLKIINIVKLPKVLSSPVTLTLCSSLSELFFRILEIEDSKTAFEMVTVCKQCMKQLINSSYVQTTILRFFIEALFTKEISVLFGGKIDPSSLASEKDTYTKLKEENMKHGLSLTLPRSHSSVFHAGVIGKGLKPRTHVQVLKQPQVVRNKQCLVELLAACSVTAQGPEEVHTPMETDNMFPVRKRRSTLSAELCRMVGSLITELATPDVLYNNRFWPEEDSIRITVERDLFVWKIFEDNQVLWDVFDLYSSSPLAMCRCSPVLKSITASLMNYFESCRQKQASHSPRQMEACCKLVRCLSKSRLLPTPLKFISELFPLVTSYEAYLLLVEMWKYIKENPPTEDPEEVNKRVCEPRHTVCVRSILHKDIHRMGHIYSRFFHETMPPSENKMDD
;
A
#
# COMPACT_ATOMS: atom_id res chain seq x y z
N MET A 1 -67.37 4.78 -9.79
CA MET A 1 -67.17 5.56 -11.03
C MET A 1 -66.49 4.65 -12.02
N GLU A 2 -67.14 4.54 -13.16
CA GLU A 2 -66.99 3.58 -14.25
C GLU A 2 -65.70 3.76 -15.07
N VAL A 3 -65.60 2.85 -16.07
CA VAL A 3 -64.79 2.82 -17.29
C VAL A 3 -63.46 2.06 -17.12
N ASP A 4 -63.33 0.75 -17.41
CA ASP A 4 -63.70 -0.11 -18.56
C ASP A 4 -62.57 -0.24 -19.61
N SER A 5 -62.12 -1.50 -19.79
CA SER A 5 -61.76 -2.17 -21.06
C SER A 5 -60.55 -3.12 -20.96
N GLY A 6 -60.78 -4.39 -21.29
CA GLY A 6 -59.78 -5.21 -22.00
C GLY A 6 -59.02 -6.29 -21.21
N ARG A 7 -59.71 -7.20 -20.52
CA ARG A 7 -59.17 -8.55 -20.22
C ARG A 7 -60.22 -9.59 -20.56
N ASP A 8 -60.13 -10.13 -21.77
CA ASP A 8 -60.58 -11.49 -22.02
C ASP A 8 -59.91 -12.04 -23.28
N VAL A 9 -59.83 -13.37 -23.36
CA VAL A 9 -59.22 -14.18 -24.43
C VAL A 9 -57.69 -14.39 -24.31
N SER A 10 -57.29 -15.08 -23.24
CA SER A 10 -56.04 -15.85 -23.19
C SER A 10 -56.40 -17.29 -22.87
N ASP A 11 -57.03 -17.97 -23.83
CA ASP A 11 -57.25 -19.44 -23.85
C ASP A 11 -57.89 -19.82 -25.19
N LYS A 12 -57.14 -19.73 -26.31
CA LYS A 12 -57.47 -20.35 -27.61
C LYS A 12 -56.45 -20.08 -28.74
N ILE A 13 -55.15 -20.34 -28.55
CA ILE A 13 -54.21 -20.55 -29.68
C ILE A 13 -53.17 -21.60 -29.25
N LEU A 14 -53.60 -22.86 -29.13
CA LEU A 14 -52.69 -23.98 -28.86
C LEU A 14 -53.17 -25.31 -29.46
N ASN A 15 -54.06 -25.30 -30.47
CA ASN A 15 -54.64 -26.51 -31.06
C ASN A 15 -54.80 -26.43 -32.59
N GLU A 16 -53.74 -26.14 -33.33
CA GLU A 16 -53.78 -26.23 -34.81
C GLU A 16 -52.51 -26.81 -35.47
N PHE A 17 -51.69 -27.59 -34.74
CA PHE A 17 -50.49 -28.22 -35.33
C PHE A 17 -50.36 -29.74 -35.10
N GLU A 18 -51.48 -30.46 -34.94
CA GLU A 18 -51.45 -31.91 -34.67
C GLU A 18 -52.35 -32.79 -35.55
N VAL A 19 -52.91 -32.30 -36.67
CA VAL A 19 -53.83 -33.12 -37.51
C VAL A 19 -53.33 -33.45 -38.93
N ASP A 20 -52.26 -32.82 -39.44
CA ASP A 20 -51.85 -33.06 -40.84
C ASP A 20 -50.81 -34.18 -41.05
N ASN A 21 -50.39 -34.90 -40.01
CA ASN A 21 -49.33 -35.91 -40.14
C ASN A 21 -49.79 -37.36 -40.35
N THR A 22 -51.10 -37.61 -40.57
CA THR A 22 -51.63 -38.97 -40.73
C THR A 22 -52.36 -39.27 -42.04
N MET A 23 -52.32 -38.39 -43.05
CA MET A 23 -52.98 -38.63 -44.35
C MET A 23 -52.13 -38.24 -45.57
N SER A 24 -50.85 -38.60 -45.60
CA SER A 24 -50.02 -38.52 -46.82
C SER A 24 -49.04 -39.68 -46.98
N LYS A 25 -49.49 -40.88 -46.61
CA LYS A 25 -48.89 -42.15 -47.05
C LYS A 25 -49.88 -42.85 -47.98
N GLN A 26 -49.93 -42.44 -49.25
CA GLN A 26 -50.28 -43.27 -50.41
C GLN A 26 -50.41 -42.38 -51.64
N THR A 27 -49.28 -42.09 -52.29
CA THR A 27 -49.15 -41.96 -53.76
C THR A 27 -47.68 -41.71 -54.09
N GLU A 28 -46.92 -42.79 -54.18
CA GLU A 28 -45.70 -42.84 -54.97
C GLU A 28 -46.11 -42.88 -56.45
N LEU A 29 -45.55 -42.00 -57.28
CA LEU A 29 -44.99 -42.34 -58.60
C LEU A 29 -44.40 -41.09 -59.29
N SER A 30 -43.15 -41.24 -59.73
CA SER A 30 -42.33 -40.40 -60.62
C SER A 30 -41.55 -39.19 -60.05
N CYS A 31 -40.23 -39.29 -60.20
CA CYS A 31 -39.15 -38.38 -59.75
C CYS A 31 -39.01 -37.10 -60.66
N PRO A 32 -38.16 -36.07 -60.38
CA PRO A 32 -36.76 -36.19 -59.93
C PRO A 32 -36.35 -35.44 -58.65
N GLN A 33 -35.39 -36.06 -57.97
CA GLN A 33 -34.59 -35.59 -56.84
C GLN A 33 -33.71 -34.38 -57.22
N ASP A 34 -33.95 -33.21 -56.62
CA ASP A 34 -32.87 -32.21 -56.42
C ASP A 34 -33.19 -31.09 -55.40
N ILE A 35 -34.32 -31.15 -54.69
CA ILE A 35 -34.77 -30.03 -53.82
C ILE A 35 -35.00 -30.46 -52.37
N ARG A 36 -34.96 -31.75 -52.04
CA ARG A 36 -35.24 -32.23 -50.67
C ARG A 36 -34.06 -32.11 -49.69
N ASP A 37 -32.81 -32.09 -50.15
CA ASP A 37 -31.67 -32.14 -49.24
C ASP A 37 -31.24 -30.78 -48.65
N ARG A 38 -31.74 -29.65 -49.19
CA ARG A 38 -31.40 -28.31 -48.67
C ARG A 38 -32.26 -27.85 -47.49
N ASN A 39 -33.47 -28.38 -47.33
CA ASN A 39 -34.41 -27.90 -46.31
C ASN A 39 -34.39 -28.71 -45.00
N MET A 40 -33.74 -29.88 -44.98
CA MET A 40 -33.64 -30.70 -43.75
C MET A 40 -32.49 -30.27 -42.82
N MET A 41 -31.48 -29.54 -43.34
CA MET A 41 -30.35 -29.04 -42.54
C MET A 41 -30.65 -27.78 -41.72
N ARG A 42 -31.69 -27.00 -42.08
CA ARG A 42 -32.01 -25.75 -41.36
C ARG A 42 -32.66 -25.96 -40.00
N HIS A 43 -33.28 -27.11 -39.75
CA HIS A 43 -34.04 -27.32 -38.51
C HIS A 43 -33.27 -28.05 -37.41
N ASN A 44 -32.19 -28.77 -37.76
CA ASN A 44 -31.45 -29.59 -36.78
C ASN A 44 -30.35 -28.84 -36.00
N MET A 45 -30.06 -27.57 -36.31
CA MET A 45 -29.08 -26.77 -35.56
C MET A 45 -29.65 -25.96 -34.37
N MET A 46 -30.97 -25.95 -34.14
CA MET A 46 -31.58 -25.14 -33.07
C MET A 46 -32.40 -25.90 -32.02
N SER A 47 -32.33 -27.23 -31.94
CA SER A 47 -33.00 -27.99 -30.88
C SER A 47 -32.15 -29.15 -30.37
N CYS A 48 -31.16 -28.83 -29.53
CA CYS A 48 -30.55 -29.82 -28.63
C CYS A 48 -30.42 -29.21 -27.23
N SER A 49 -31.58 -28.88 -26.67
CA SER A 49 -31.78 -28.79 -25.22
C SER A 49 -32.96 -29.71 -24.87
N CYS A 50 -32.76 -31.02 -25.07
CA CYS A 50 -33.69 -32.02 -24.55
C CYS A 50 -32.91 -32.92 -23.59
N THR A 51 -33.13 -32.64 -22.32
CA THR A 51 -32.90 -33.53 -21.19
C THR A 51 -33.59 -34.87 -21.43
N GLU A 52 -32.87 -35.85 -21.96
CA GLU A 52 -33.07 -37.29 -21.73
C GLU A 52 -31.92 -38.04 -22.42
N ALA A 53 -30.97 -38.53 -21.62
CA ALA A 53 -29.81 -39.27 -22.09
C ALA A 53 -30.24 -40.63 -22.66
N LYS A 54 -30.40 -40.72 -23.99
CA LYS A 54 -30.39 -41.98 -24.73
C LYS A 54 -29.02 -42.15 -25.37
N VAL A 55 -28.42 -43.31 -25.13
CA VAL A 55 -27.13 -43.77 -25.67
C VAL A 55 -27.10 -43.54 -27.19
N ILE A 56 -26.31 -42.58 -27.64
CA ILE A 56 -26.05 -42.32 -29.06
C ILE A 56 -24.95 -43.31 -29.49
N HIS A 57 -25.19 -44.07 -30.57
CA HIS A 57 -24.22 -45.00 -31.17
C HIS A 57 -22.90 -44.28 -31.51
N GLU A 58 -21.75 -44.88 -31.16
CA GLU A 58 -20.40 -44.38 -31.49
C GLU A 58 -20.25 -44.05 -32.99
N ASP A 59 -20.82 -44.88 -33.87
CA ASP A 59 -20.77 -44.69 -35.33
C ASP A 59 -21.40 -43.36 -35.79
N ILE A 60 -22.46 -42.89 -35.11
CA ILE A 60 -23.15 -41.63 -35.41
C ILE A 60 -22.30 -40.45 -34.91
N GLN A 61 -21.66 -40.59 -33.74
CA GLN A 61 -20.75 -39.56 -33.23
C GLN A 61 -19.51 -39.43 -34.12
N ASP A 62 -18.99 -40.53 -34.66
CA ASP A 62 -17.84 -40.53 -35.58
C ASP A 62 -18.18 -39.94 -36.95
N THR A 63 -19.35 -40.26 -37.51
CA THR A 63 -19.80 -39.64 -38.77
C THR A 63 -20.13 -38.16 -38.59
N CYS A 64 -20.74 -37.76 -37.47
CA CYS A 64 -20.93 -36.34 -37.14
C CYS A 64 -19.60 -35.62 -36.94
N SER A 65 -18.60 -36.28 -36.33
CA SER A 65 -17.24 -35.73 -36.18
C SER A 65 -16.57 -35.49 -37.52
N PHE A 66 -16.68 -36.46 -38.44
CA PHE A 66 -16.14 -36.35 -39.80
C PHE A 66 -16.81 -35.22 -40.60
N LEU A 67 -18.14 -35.10 -40.52
CA LEU A 67 -18.89 -34.03 -41.18
C LEU A 67 -18.52 -32.64 -40.64
N ILE A 68 -18.38 -32.49 -39.33
CA ILE A 68 -17.96 -31.22 -38.71
C ILE A 68 -16.53 -30.86 -39.11
N ASP A 69 -15.60 -31.82 -39.14
CA ASP A 69 -14.23 -31.57 -39.60
C ASP A 69 -14.15 -31.25 -41.10
N GLN A 70 -15.08 -31.75 -41.92
CA GLN A 70 -15.16 -31.41 -43.33
C GLN A 70 -15.73 -29.99 -43.53
N LEU A 71 -16.78 -29.64 -42.79
CA LEU A 71 -17.33 -28.28 -42.76
C LEU A 71 -16.30 -27.25 -42.26
N LEU A 72 -15.56 -27.56 -41.19
CA LEU A 72 -14.50 -26.69 -40.68
C LEU A 72 -13.38 -26.49 -41.71
N ARG A 73 -13.05 -27.51 -42.52
CA ARG A 73 -12.08 -27.38 -43.62
C ARG A 73 -12.59 -26.50 -44.77
N GLU A 74 -13.87 -26.59 -45.12
CA GLU A 74 -14.45 -25.70 -46.14
C GLU A 74 -14.52 -24.25 -45.66
N VAL A 75 -14.91 -24.04 -44.40
CA VAL A 75 -14.88 -22.73 -43.74
C VAL A 75 -13.45 -22.18 -43.69
N GLN A 76 -12.47 -23.00 -43.34
CA GLN A 76 -11.06 -22.64 -43.35
C GLN A 76 -10.63 -22.15 -44.75
N SER A 77 -10.93 -22.92 -45.80
CA SER A 77 -10.61 -22.55 -47.18
C SER A 77 -11.25 -21.21 -47.57
N ALA A 78 -12.52 -21.00 -47.21
CA ALA A 78 -13.24 -19.76 -47.50
C ALA A 78 -12.63 -18.53 -46.79
N VAL A 79 -12.22 -18.68 -45.53
CA VAL A 79 -11.58 -17.60 -44.74
C VAL A 79 -10.21 -17.23 -45.31
N TYR A 80 -9.37 -18.21 -45.65
CA TYR A 80 -8.05 -17.94 -46.24
C TYR A 80 -8.15 -17.36 -47.66
N HIS A 81 -9.15 -17.76 -48.46
CA HIS A 81 -9.39 -17.14 -49.77
C HIS A 81 -9.87 -15.68 -49.66
N ARG A 82 -10.66 -15.33 -48.64
CA ARG A 82 -11.07 -13.95 -48.41
C ARG A 82 -9.90 -13.04 -48.04
N GLN A 83 -9.00 -13.48 -47.16
CA GLN A 83 -7.85 -12.67 -46.74
C GLN A 83 -6.89 -12.35 -47.90
N ASN A 84 -6.82 -13.20 -48.92
CA ASN A 84 -5.98 -12.96 -50.11
C ASN A 84 -6.67 -12.11 -51.20
N ASN A 85 -8.01 -12.16 -51.31
CA ASN A 85 -8.76 -11.55 -52.43
C ASN A 85 -9.82 -10.49 -52.02
N GLY A 86 -9.97 -10.17 -50.73
CA GLY A 86 -10.71 -9.01 -50.20
C GLY A 86 -12.25 -9.00 -50.32
N MET A 87 -12.86 -9.80 -51.21
CA MET A 87 -14.24 -9.56 -51.68
C MET A 87 -15.28 -10.67 -51.38
N VAL A 88 -14.92 -11.77 -50.71
CA VAL A 88 -15.86 -12.89 -50.46
C VAL A 88 -16.46 -12.79 -49.06
N GLU A 89 -17.71 -12.31 -48.95
CA GLU A 89 -18.48 -12.45 -47.71
C GLU A 89 -18.94 -13.90 -47.53
N VAL A 90 -18.78 -14.42 -46.33
CA VAL A 90 -19.27 -15.75 -45.93
C VAL A 90 -20.45 -15.52 -44.98
N PRO A 91 -21.72 -15.63 -45.46
CA PRO A 91 -22.90 -15.29 -44.67
C PRO A 91 -23.03 -16.08 -43.37
N PHE A 92 -22.51 -17.31 -43.37
CA PHE A 92 -22.45 -18.15 -42.18
C PHE A 92 -21.61 -17.52 -41.06
N LEU A 93 -20.39 -17.06 -41.36
CA LEU A 93 -19.52 -16.42 -40.38
C LEU A 93 -20.05 -15.06 -39.94
N ALA A 94 -20.63 -14.28 -40.87
CA ALA A 94 -21.28 -13.00 -40.56
C ALA A 94 -22.47 -13.17 -39.58
N SER A 95 -23.22 -14.28 -39.68
CA SER A 95 -24.30 -14.59 -38.75
C SER A 95 -23.84 -15.05 -37.36
N LEU A 96 -22.58 -15.51 -37.24
CA LEU A 96 -21.98 -15.97 -35.99
C LEU A 96 -21.26 -14.86 -35.23
N THR A 97 -20.78 -13.81 -35.91
CA THR A 97 -20.15 -12.63 -35.29
C THR A 97 -20.98 -12.03 -34.13
N PRO A 98 -22.31 -11.79 -34.23
CA PRO A 98 -23.09 -11.25 -33.10
C PRO A 98 -23.26 -12.24 -31.93
N LYS A 99 -23.02 -13.53 -32.13
CA LYS A 99 -23.16 -14.59 -31.11
C LYS A 99 -21.84 -15.02 -30.46
N VAL A 100 -20.75 -14.29 -30.73
CA VAL A 100 -19.40 -14.58 -30.22
C VAL A 100 -19.35 -14.78 -28.71
N LYS A 101 -20.07 -13.98 -27.91
CA LYS A 101 -20.11 -14.11 -26.44
C LYS A 101 -20.72 -15.44 -25.99
N GLU A 102 -21.76 -15.89 -26.69
CA GLU A 102 -22.43 -17.15 -26.41
C GLU A 102 -21.57 -18.35 -26.81
N LEU A 103 -20.93 -18.27 -27.98
CA LEU A 103 -19.98 -19.28 -28.45
C LEU A 103 -18.76 -19.42 -27.51
N THR A 104 -18.26 -18.29 -26.99
CA THR A 104 -17.18 -18.28 -26.01
C THR A 104 -17.61 -18.93 -24.70
N ARG A 105 -18.85 -18.69 -24.25
CA ARG A 105 -19.41 -19.36 -23.07
C ARG A 105 -19.57 -20.87 -23.30
N MET A 106 -20.02 -21.28 -24.48
CA MET A 106 -20.12 -22.71 -24.85
C MET A 106 -18.74 -23.38 -24.91
N LEU A 107 -17.72 -22.69 -25.42
CA LEU A 107 -16.34 -23.17 -25.41
C LEU A 107 -15.85 -23.42 -23.97
N LEU A 108 -16.15 -22.53 -23.03
CA LEU A 108 -15.71 -22.65 -21.64
C LEU A 108 -16.47 -23.73 -20.85
N GLN A 109 -17.66 -24.13 -21.30
CA GLN A 109 -18.50 -25.16 -20.68
C GLN A 109 -18.35 -26.55 -21.31
N SER A 110 -17.66 -26.65 -22.45
CA SER A 110 -17.50 -27.90 -23.19
C SER A 110 -16.12 -28.52 -22.99
N ASP A 111 -16.10 -29.85 -22.98
CA ASP A 111 -14.90 -30.69 -22.90
C ASP A 111 -14.86 -31.69 -24.07
N GLY A 112 -13.66 -32.15 -24.43
CA GLY A 112 -13.44 -33.11 -25.52
C GLY A 112 -13.45 -32.49 -26.93
N MET A 113 -13.93 -33.25 -27.93
CA MET A 113 -13.90 -32.87 -29.35
C MET A 113 -14.70 -31.59 -29.67
N ILE A 114 -15.80 -31.35 -28.93
CA ILE A 114 -16.63 -30.15 -29.08
C ILE A 114 -15.84 -28.88 -28.78
N SER A 115 -14.95 -28.92 -27.78
CA SER A 115 -14.06 -27.81 -27.45
C SER A 115 -13.09 -27.51 -28.60
N LEU A 116 -12.50 -28.56 -29.21
CA LEU A 116 -11.58 -28.40 -30.35
C LEU A 116 -12.27 -27.82 -31.58
N TRP A 117 -13.51 -28.24 -31.87
CA TRP A 117 -14.30 -27.68 -32.97
C TRP A 117 -14.70 -26.23 -32.71
N LEU A 118 -15.12 -25.91 -31.50
CA LEU A 118 -15.46 -24.54 -31.11
C LEU A 118 -14.23 -23.62 -31.15
N MET A 119 -13.06 -24.11 -30.73
CA MET A 119 -11.78 -23.40 -30.85
C MET A 119 -11.45 -23.07 -32.31
N LYS A 120 -11.52 -24.07 -33.20
CA LYS A 120 -11.29 -23.88 -34.64
C LYS A 120 -12.31 -22.90 -35.23
N LEU A 121 -13.60 -23.07 -34.91
CA LEU A 121 -14.65 -22.17 -35.39
C LEU A 121 -14.45 -20.72 -34.91
N LEU A 122 -14.13 -20.51 -33.63
CA LEU A 122 -13.83 -19.19 -33.07
C LEU A 122 -12.58 -18.57 -33.72
N SER A 123 -11.54 -19.36 -33.98
CA SER A 123 -10.35 -18.88 -34.69
C SER A 123 -10.66 -18.46 -36.13
N TYR A 124 -11.59 -19.14 -36.82
CA TYR A 124 -12.03 -18.75 -38.16
C TYR A 124 -12.95 -17.52 -38.14
N VAL A 125 -13.83 -17.38 -37.15
CA VAL A 125 -14.66 -16.18 -36.95
C VAL A 125 -13.77 -14.96 -36.64
N ALA A 126 -12.74 -15.14 -35.82
CA ALA A 126 -11.72 -14.13 -35.51
C ALA A 126 -10.99 -13.66 -36.78
N LEU A 127 -10.43 -14.60 -37.55
CA LEU A 127 -9.73 -14.32 -38.81
C LEU A 127 -10.64 -13.67 -39.88
N TYR A 128 -11.95 -13.98 -39.89
CA TYR A 128 -12.93 -13.42 -40.81
C TYR A 128 -13.38 -12.00 -40.44
N SER A 129 -13.53 -11.71 -39.15
CA SER A 129 -14.13 -10.47 -38.64
C SER A 129 -13.09 -9.40 -38.31
N GLY A 130 -11.80 -9.75 -38.30
CA GLY A 130 -10.68 -8.82 -38.12
C GLY A 130 -10.26 -8.63 -36.65
N GLU A 131 -9.37 -7.65 -36.43
CA GLU A 131 -8.68 -7.44 -35.15
C GLU A 131 -9.62 -7.05 -34.01
N GLU A 132 -10.63 -6.23 -34.29
CA GLU A 132 -11.59 -5.79 -33.28
C GLU A 132 -12.40 -6.95 -32.70
N CYS A 133 -13.02 -7.77 -33.56
CA CYS A 133 -13.80 -8.92 -33.10
C CYS A 133 -12.91 -9.95 -32.38
N THR A 134 -11.67 -10.14 -32.85
CA THR A 134 -10.70 -11.02 -32.19
C THR A 134 -10.38 -10.54 -30.78
N SER A 135 -10.16 -9.24 -30.59
CA SER A 135 -9.92 -8.67 -29.27
C SER A 135 -11.11 -8.85 -28.32
N GLU A 136 -12.33 -8.79 -28.85
CA GLU A 136 -13.56 -9.08 -28.10
C GLU A 136 -13.67 -10.55 -27.65
N ILE A 137 -13.30 -11.49 -28.53
CA ILE A 137 -13.26 -12.92 -28.20
C ILE A 137 -12.26 -13.17 -27.07
N LEU A 138 -11.04 -12.63 -27.19
CA LEU A 138 -10.00 -12.79 -26.17
C LEU A 138 -10.38 -12.14 -24.84
N VAL A 139 -10.96 -10.94 -24.86
CA VAL A 139 -11.50 -10.28 -23.67
C VAL A 139 -12.57 -11.16 -22.99
N CYS A 140 -13.47 -11.77 -23.75
CA CYS A 140 -14.51 -12.66 -23.20
C CYS A 140 -13.92 -13.93 -22.56
N ILE A 141 -12.88 -14.51 -23.16
CA ILE A 141 -12.17 -15.67 -22.59
C ILE A 141 -11.46 -15.27 -21.30
N ILE A 142 -10.73 -14.15 -21.29
CA ILE A 142 -9.96 -13.68 -20.13
C ILE A 142 -10.89 -13.24 -18.98
N SER A 143 -12.11 -12.80 -19.28
CA SER A 143 -13.10 -12.37 -18.27
C SER A 143 -13.76 -13.53 -17.51
N GLN A 144 -13.60 -14.76 -17.98
CA GLN A 144 -14.20 -15.98 -17.42
C GLN A 144 -13.12 -16.81 -16.69
N PRO A 145 -13.43 -17.92 -15.98
CA PRO A 145 -12.37 -18.69 -15.30
C PRO A 145 -11.36 -19.18 -16.34
N LEU A 146 -10.12 -18.70 -16.23
CA LEU A 146 -9.14 -18.81 -17.30
C LEU A 146 -8.65 -20.24 -17.46
N THR A 147 -8.75 -20.76 -18.67
CA THR A 147 -7.99 -21.91 -19.15
C THR A 147 -6.85 -21.37 -20.01
N ILE A 148 -5.65 -21.28 -19.41
CA ILE A 148 -4.47 -20.64 -20.03
C ILE A 148 -4.20 -21.22 -21.42
N ASP A 149 -4.23 -22.54 -21.54
CA ASP A 149 -3.95 -23.27 -22.79
C ASP A 149 -4.91 -22.86 -23.91
N ARG A 150 -6.23 -22.77 -23.62
CA ARG A 150 -7.25 -22.37 -24.62
C ARG A 150 -7.06 -20.93 -25.07
N CYS A 151 -6.64 -20.03 -24.19
CA CYS A 151 -6.36 -18.64 -24.56
C CYS A 151 -5.11 -18.54 -25.47
N LEU A 152 -4.04 -19.26 -25.12
CA LEU A 152 -2.77 -19.25 -25.87
C LEU A 152 -2.89 -19.95 -27.24
N ASP A 153 -3.66 -21.02 -27.34
CA ASP A 153 -3.90 -21.73 -28.60
C ASP A 153 -4.69 -20.87 -29.59
N LEU A 154 -5.69 -20.12 -29.10
CA LEU A 154 -6.43 -19.17 -29.94
C LEU A 154 -5.53 -18.00 -30.35
N GLN A 155 -4.77 -17.44 -29.41
CA GLN A 155 -3.87 -16.32 -29.67
C GLN A 155 -2.82 -16.69 -30.72
N SER A 156 -2.11 -17.80 -30.56
CA SER A 156 -1.06 -18.24 -31.48
C SER A 156 -1.59 -18.49 -32.90
N THR A 157 -2.82 -19.00 -33.04
CA THR A 157 -3.44 -19.24 -34.34
C THR A 157 -3.76 -17.94 -35.07
N VAL A 158 -4.18 -16.90 -34.33
CA VAL A 158 -4.64 -15.64 -34.92
C VAL A 158 -3.51 -14.63 -35.12
N GLU A 159 -2.52 -14.58 -34.24
CA GLU A 159 -1.36 -13.67 -34.33
C GLU A 159 -0.44 -13.94 -35.52
N VAL A 160 -0.48 -15.13 -36.10
CA VAL A 160 0.28 -15.43 -37.33
C VAL A 160 -0.23 -14.59 -38.51
N LYS A 161 -1.47 -14.08 -38.44
CA LYS A 161 -2.14 -13.35 -39.54
C LYS A 161 -2.60 -11.93 -39.17
N LEU A 162 -2.88 -11.67 -37.90
CA LEU A 162 -3.29 -10.36 -37.39
C LEU A 162 -2.25 -9.87 -36.37
N GLY A 163 -1.64 -8.70 -36.61
CA GLY A 163 -0.48 -8.24 -35.85
C GLY A 163 -0.83 -7.53 -34.53
N ASP A 164 -1.92 -6.76 -34.51
CA ASP A 164 -2.22 -5.81 -33.42
C ASP A 164 -3.32 -6.27 -32.45
N VAL A 165 -3.61 -7.57 -32.43
CA VAL A 165 -4.70 -8.16 -31.62
C VAL A 165 -4.45 -7.98 -30.11
N LEU A 166 -3.24 -8.25 -29.61
CA LEU A 166 -2.92 -8.15 -28.18
C LEU A 166 -3.02 -6.72 -27.63
N PRO A 167 -2.42 -5.67 -28.25
CA PRO A 167 -2.60 -4.29 -27.82
C PRO A 167 -4.08 -3.87 -27.74
N CYS A 168 -4.89 -4.20 -28.75
CA CYS A 168 -6.33 -3.92 -28.75
C CYS A 168 -7.07 -4.67 -27.64
N THR A 169 -6.68 -5.92 -27.37
CA THR A 169 -7.24 -6.73 -26.27
C THR A 169 -6.93 -6.10 -24.91
N ILE A 170 -5.68 -5.71 -24.66
CA ILE A 170 -5.29 -5.06 -23.40
C ILE A 170 -6.00 -3.71 -23.23
N HIS A 171 -6.13 -2.92 -24.30
CA HIS A 171 -6.84 -1.64 -24.24
C HIS A 171 -8.30 -1.81 -23.80
N ARG A 172 -9.02 -2.75 -24.42
CA ARG A 172 -10.41 -3.07 -24.07
C ARG A 172 -10.53 -3.64 -22.65
N LEU A 173 -9.57 -4.45 -22.22
CA LEU A 173 -9.52 -4.96 -20.85
C LEU A 173 -9.36 -3.83 -19.82
N VAL A 174 -8.49 -2.86 -20.10
CA VAL A 174 -8.29 -1.67 -19.27
C VAL A 174 -9.56 -0.83 -19.20
N ASP A 175 -10.24 -0.60 -20.31
CA ASP A 175 -11.51 0.15 -20.34
C ASP A 175 -12.58 -0.56 -19.51
N MET A 176 -12.65 -1.89 -19.60
CA MET A 176 -13.54 -2.70 -18.76
C MET A 176 -13.19 -2.63 -17.27
N LEU A 177 -11.90 -2.60 -16.93
CA LEU A 177 -11.44 -2.46 -15.54
C LEU A 177 -11.78 -1.06 -14.97
N ASN A 178 -11.68 -0.02 -15.79
CA ASN A 178 -11.91 1.37 -15.36
C ASN A 178 -13.40 1.75 -15.29
N THR A 179 -14.27 1.08 -16.05
CA THR A 179 -15.72 1.38 -16.08
C THR A 179 -16.51 0.82 -14.88
N GLN A 180 -15.84 0.15 -13.93
CA GLN A 180 -16.33 -0.26 -12.60
C GLN A 180 -17.68 -1.02 -12.55
N GLN A 181 -18.17 -1.52 -13.68
CA GLN A 181 -19.21 -2.54 -13.65
C GLN A 181 -18.53 -3.90 -13.47
N MET A 182 -19.02 -4.70 -12.51
CA MET A 182 -18.84 -6.15 -12.35
C MET A 182 -18.10 -6.61 -11.09
N ASP A 183 -18.73 -7.57 -10.42
CA ASP A 183 -18.14 -8.48 -9.42
C ASP A 183 -16.90 -9.26 -9.95
N ASN A 184 -16.61 -9.17 -11.25
CA ASN A 184 -15.56 -9.92 -11.95
C ASN A 184 -14.19 -9.24 -12.02
N VAL A 185 -14.01 -8.00 -11.53
CA VAL A 185 -12.71 -7.27 -11.59
C VAL A 185 -11.58 -8.08 -10.94
N LYS A 186 -11.86 -8.73 -9.80
CA LYS A 186 -10.89 -9.57 -9.09
C LYS A 186 -10.42 -10.75 -9.94
N GLN A 187 -11.37 -11.38 -10.62
CA GLN A 187 -11.12 -12.54 -11.46
C GLN A 187 -10.34 -12.14 -12.70
N LEU A 188 -10.75 -11.07 -13.38
CA LEU A 188 -10.07 -10.58 -14.57
C LEU A 188 -8.61 -10.21 -14.28
N LEU A 189 -8.37 -9.50 -13.18
CA LEU A 189 -7.02 -9.11 -12.77
C LEU A 189 -6.19 -10.32 -12.32
N GLY A 190 -6.81 -11.30 -11.67
CA GLY A 190 -6.17 -12.58 -11.32
C GLY A 190 -5.77 -13.40 -12.55
N ASN A 191 -6.63 -13.45 -13.56
CA ASN A 191 -6.35 -14.10 -14.83
C ASN A 191 -5.22 -13.41 -15.59
N LEU A 192 -5.22 -12.07 -15.62
CA LEU A 192 -4.14 -11.29 -16.22
C LEU A 192 -2.81 -11.51 -15.50
N LEU A 193 -2.83 -11.54 -14.16
CA LEU A 193 -1.64 -11.87 -13.37
C LEU A 193 -1.12 -13.27 -13.72
N CYS A 194 -2.01 -14.25 -13.90
CA CYS A 194 -1.63 -15.61 -14.25
C CYS A 194 -0.93 -15.68 -15.63
N LEU A 195 -1.47 -14.99 -16.64
CA LEU A 195 -0.86 -14.88 -17.98
C LEU A 195 0.53 -14.23 -17.93
N VAL A 196 0.67 -13.12 -17.19
CA VAL A 196 1.95 -12.40 -17.05
C VAL A 196 2.98 -13.23 -16.28
N GLN A 197 2.55 -13.96 -15.24
CA GLN A 197 3.41 -14.88 -14.49
C GLN A 197 3.87 -16.05 -15.35
N TRP A 198 2.98 -16.65 -16.14
CA TRP A 198 3.30 -17.70 -17.08
C TRP A 198 4.35 -17.23 -18.10
N GLU A 199 4.17 -16.06 -18.70
CA GLU A 199 5.14 -15.49 -19.65
C GLU A 199 6.51 -15.24 -19.00
N SER A 200 6.55 -14.84 -17.72
CA SER A 200 7.80 -14.59 -17.00
C SER A 200 8.57 -15.85 -16.60
N THR A 201 7.88 -16.98 -16.44
CA THR A 201 8.45 -18.24 -15.91
C THR A 201 8.67 -19.29 -16.99
N SER A 202 7.87 -19.27 -18.05
CA SER A 202 7.90 -20.28 -19.11
C SER A 202 8.92 -19.93 -20.19
N HIS A 203 9.89 -20.83 -20.43
CA HIS A 203 10.78 -20.73 -21.58
C HIS A 203 10.05 -20.90 -22.92
N VAL A 204 8.84 -21.48 -22.90
CA VAL A 204 7.96 -21.73 -24.06
C VAL A 204 7.23 -20.46 -24.52
N ALA A 205 7.20 -19.40 -23.70
CA ALA A 205 6.52 -18.14 -24.05
C ALA A 205 7.01 -17.51 -25.37
N LYS A 206 8.27 -17.74 -25.75
CA LYS A 206 8.84 -17.30 -27.03
C LYS A 206 8.25 -18.02 -28.24
N GLU A 207 7.77 -19.25 -28.08
CA GLU A 207 7.14 -20.03 -29.15
C GLU A 207 5.73 -19.52 -29.46
N TYR A 208 5.02 -19.03 -28.44
CA TYR A 208 3.68 -18.44 -28.56
C TYR A 208 3.69 -16.95 -28.94
N ARG A 209 4.87 -16.35 -29.19
CA ARG A 209 5.04 -14.90 -29.47
C ARG A 209 4.29 -13.99 -28.50
N SER A 210 4.13 -14.40 -27.24
CA SER A 210 3.39 -13.60 -26.28
C SER A 210 4.10 -12.27 -26.04
N LEU A 211 3.32 -11.19 -26.09
CA LEU A 211 3.78 -9.82 -25.83
C LEU A 211 2.97 -9.18 -24.67
N TYR A 212 2.43 -9.98 -23.75
CA TYR A 212 1.54 -9.47 -22.69
C TYR A 212 2.27 -8.47 -21.79
N GLN A 213 3.48 -8.79 -21.31
CA GLN A 213 4.32 -7.86 -20.55
C GLN A 213 4.58 -6.57 -21.32
N TYR A 214 4.86 -6.66 -22.62
CA TYR A 214 5.14 -5.48 -23.45
C TYR A 214 3.90 -4.60 -23.65
N CYS A 215 2.74 -5.20 -23.97
CA CYS A 215 1.48 -4.47 -24.14
C CYS A 215 1.02 -3.81 -22.83
N ILE A 216 1.15 -4.52 -21.70
CA ILE A 216 0.85 -3.96 -20.38
C ILE A 216 1.83 -2.83 -20.04
N HIS A 217 3.12 -2.98 -20.37
CA HIS A 217 4.11 -1.92 -20.18
C HIS A 217 3.78 -0.66 -21.00
N GLN A 218 3.16 -0.78 -22.17
CA GLN A 218 2.76 0.40 -22.96
C GLN A 218 1.56 1.15 -22.34
N GLN A 219 0.64 0.44 -21.69
CA GLN A 219 -0.61 1.01 -21.14
C GLN A 219 -0.65 1.03 -19.61
N TRP A 220 0.50 0.90 -18.95
CA TRP A 220 0.60 0.75 -17.50
C TRP A 220 -0.05 1.91 -16.71
N GLU A 221 -0.02 3.13 -17.27
CA GLU A 221 -0.62 4.33 -16.65
C GLU A 221 -2.12 4.19 -16.44
N SER A 222 -2.82 3.56 -17.38
CA SER A 222 -4.26 3.36 -17.31
C SER A 222 -4.70 2.39 -16.22
N PHE A 223 -3.77 1.64 -15.62
CA PHE A 223 -4.02 0.78 -14.48
C PHE A 223 -3.81 1.48 -13.12
N LEU A 224 -3.27 2.71 -13.09
CA LEU A 224 -3.04 3.46 -11.85
C LEU A 224 -4.29 3.68 -11.00
N PRO A 225 -5.47 3.99 -11.56
CA PRO A 225 -6.70 4.15 -10.76
C PRO A 225 -7.03 2.90 -9.94
N LEU A 226 -6.61 1.71 -10.41
CA LEU A 226 -6.89 0.45 -9.72
C LEU A 226 -6.12 0.29 -8.41
N LEU A 227 -5.02 1.03 -8.21
CA LEU A 227 -4.25 1.02 -6.96
C LEU A 227 -5.00 1.72 -5.83
N SER A 228 -5.84 2.70 -6.16
CA SER A 228 -6.67 3.44 -5.20
C SER A 228 -8.04 2.79 -4.95
N ASN A 229 -8.30 1.59 -5.49
CA ASN A 229 -9.53 0.84 -5.19
C ASN A 229 -9.66 0.51 -3.71
N SER A 230 -10.90 0.48 -3.20
CA SER A 230 -11.21 0.17 -1.79
C SER A 230 -10.77 -1.25 -1.38
N ASP A 231 -10.84 -2.23 -2.29
CA ASP A 231 -10.38 -3.59 -2.03
C ASP A 231 -8.85 -3.72 -2.14
N THR A 232 -8.20 -3.98 -1.01
CA THR A 232 -6.74 -4.17 -0.91
C THR A 232 -6.24 -5.35 -1.74
N LYS A 233 -7.05 -6.40 -1.97
CA LYS A 233 -6.65 -7.56 -2.79
C LYS A 233 -6.52 -7.20 -4.27
N ILE A 234 -7.39 -6.34 -4.78
CA ILE A 234 -7.32 -5.85 -6.17
C ILE A 234 -6.05 -5.01 -6.34
N ALA A 235 -5.83 -4.05 -5.44
CA ALA A 235 -4.66 -3.18 -5.48
C ALA A 235 -3.34 -3.99 -5.39
N ILE A 236 -3.28 -5.01 -4.54
CA ILE A 236 -2.09 -5.88 -4.42
C ILE A 236 -1.89 -6.75 -5.67
N THR A 237 -2.95 -7.29 -6.25
CA THR A 237 -2.85 -8.09 -7.49
C THR A 237 -2.31 -7.21 -8.62
N MET A 238 -2.75 -5.95 -8.70
CA MET A 238 -2.20 -4.98 -9.64
C MET A 238 -0.73 -4.68 -9.36
N LEU A 239 -0.32 -4.50 -8.10
CA LEU A 239 1.09 -4.33 -7.75
C LEU A 239 1.96 -5.53 -8.11
N LYS A 240 1.44 -6.76 -8.00
CA LYS A 240 2.15 -7.96 -8.46
C LYS A 240 2.40 -7.90 -9.97
N ILE A 241 1.42 -7.46 -10.77
CA ILE A 241 1.58 -7.27 -12.21
C ILE A 241 2.65 -6.20 -12.49
N ILE A 242 2.56 -5.03 -11.85
CA ILE A 242 3.55 -3.94 -12.02
C ILE A 242 4.96 -4.41 -11.68
N ASN A 243 5.13 -5.18 -10.60
CA ASN A 243 6.43 -5.70 -10.18
C ASN A 243 7.05 -6.66 -11.21
N ILE A 244 6.24 -7.41 -11.97
CA ILE A 244 6.70 -8.33 -13.01
C ILE A 244 7.04 -7.57 -14.30
N VAL A 245 6.14 -6.70 -14.74
CA VAL A 245 6.27 -5.91 -15.98
C VAL A 245 7.45 -4.92 -15.89
N LYS A 246 7.76 -4.46 -14.66
CA LYS A 246 8.70 -3.39 -14.32
C LYS A 246 8.26 -2.04 -14.89
N LEU A 247 8.47 -0.99 -14.10
CA LEU A 247 8.11 0.36 -14.52
C LEU A 247 9.13 0.94 -15.50
N PRO A 248 8.70 1.82 -16.43
CA PRO A 248 9.62 2.57 -17.28
C PRO A 248 10.65 3.34 -16.44
N LYS A 249 11.89 3.44 -16.93
CA LYS A 249 12.98 4.14 -16.21
C LYS A 249 12.75 5.65 -16.09
N VAL A 250 12.00 6.23 -17.01
CA VAL A 250 11.67 7.66 -17.03
C VAL A 250 10.17 7.77 -16.84
N LEU A 251 9.78 8.36 -15.71
CA LEU A 251 8.39 8.59 -15.36
C LEU A 251 8.12 10.09 -15.40
N SER A 252 6.93 10.47 -15.90
CA SER A 252 6.45 11.84 -15.83
C SER A 252 6.22 12.24 -14.36
N SER A 253 6.46 13.52 -14.03
CA SER A 253 6.26 14.04 -12.66
C SER A 253 4.85 13.79 -12.10
N PRO A 254 3.74 14.12 -12.79
CA PRO A 254 2.38 13.85 -12.29
C PRO A 254 2.14 12.36 -12.03
N VAL A 255 2.57 11.50 -12.95
CA VAL A 255 2.40 10.05 -12.84
C VAL A 255 3.17 9.50 -11.63
N THR A 256 4.38 10.02 -11.41
CA THR A 256 5.21 9.69 -10.24
C THR A 256 4.53 10.10 -8.93
N LEU A 257 3.94 11.30 -8.87
CA LEU A 257 3.23 11.79 -7.68
C LEU A 257 2.01 10.93 -7.37
N THR A 258 1.17 10.64 -8.37
CA THR A 258 0.00 9.78 -8.22
C THR A 258 0.40 8.39 -7.73
N LEU A 259 1.43 7.79 -8.33
CA LEU A 259 1.91 6.47 -7.95
C LEU A 259 2.47 6.45 -6.51
N CYS A 260 3.29 7.45 -6.13
CA CYS A 260 3.81 7.57 -4.77
C CYS A 260 2.67 7.76 -3.75
N SER A 261 1.64 8.53 -4.08
CA SER A 261 0.47 8.76 -3.24
C SER A 261 -0.33 7.47 -3.06
N SER A 262 -0.76 6.83 -4.15
CA SER A 262 -1.52 5.57 -4.11
C SER A 262 -0.76 4.44 -3.40
N LEU A 263 0.56 4.36 -3.58
CA LEU A 263 1.40 3.39 -2.88
C LEU A 263 1.50 3.64 -1.38
N SER A 264 1.61 4.91 -0.98
CA SER A 264 1.66 5.30 0.44
C SER A 264 0.32 5.03 1.13
N GLU A 265 -0.78 5.41 0.48
CA GLU A 265 -2.15 5.14 0.97
C GLU A 265 -2.42 3.63 1.08
N LEU A 266 -2.06 2.86 0.05
CA LEU A 266 -2.20 1.41 0.07
C LEU A 266 -1.35 0.78 1.18
N PHE A 267 -0.13 1.27 1.41
CA PHE A 267 0.71 0.80 2.51
C PHE A 267 0.02 0.96 3.86
N PHE A 268 -0.56 2.13 4.15
CA PHE A 268 -1.29 2.33 5.41
C PHE A 268 -2.54 1.46 5.52
N ARG A 269 -3.30 1.28 4.43
CA ARG A 269 -4.46 0.35 4.40
C ARG A 269 -4.07 -1.11 4.64
N ILE A 270 -2.89 -1.55 4.18
CA ILE A 270 -2.40 -2.90 4.48
C ILE A 270 -2.09 -3.08 5.98
N LEU A 271 -1.64 -2.02 6.67
CA LEU A 271 -1.30 -2.09 8.10
C LEU A 271 -2.53 -2.26 9.01
N GLU A 272 -3.73 -1.90 8.52
CA GLU A 272 -5.01 -2.13 9.19
C GLU A 272 -5.40 -3.62 9.24
N ILE A 273 -4.88 -4.44 8.31
CA ILE A 273 -5.22 -5.87 8.23
C ILE A 273 -4.71 -6.61 9.47
N GLU A 274 -5.66 -7.27 10.17
CA GLU A 274 -5.40 -8.01 11.41
C GLU A 274 -4.55 -9.27 11.18
N ASP A 275 -4.75 -9.99 10.07
CA ASP A 275 -4.00 -11.20 9.78
C ASP A 275 -2.53 -10.88 9.46
N SER A 276 -1.64 -11.44 10.27
CA SER A 276 -0.22 -11.15 10.17
C SER A 276 0.43 -11.71 8.91
N LYS A 277 -0.03 -12.86 8.41
CA LYS A 277 0.61 -13.52 7.26
C LYS A 277 0.28 -12.79 5.95
N THR A 278 -1.01 -12.59 5.69
CA THR A 278 -1.47 -11.86 4.50
C THR A 278 -0.93 -10.44 4.46
N ALA A 279 -0.97 -9.72 5.58
CA ALA A 279 -0.41 -8.37 5.65
C ALA A 279 1.10 -8.35 5.37
N PHE A 280 1.88 -9.31 5.87
CA PHE A 280 3.32 -9.38 5.60
C PHE A 280 3.62 -9.63 4.12
N GLU A 281 2.90 -10.53 3.48
CA GLU A 281 3.01 -10.77 2.03
C GLU A 281 2.68 -9.51 1.24
N MET A 282 1.57 -8.84 1.58
CA MET A 282 1.14 -7.60 0.94
C MET A 282 2.15 -6.45 1.13
N VAL A 283 2.68 -6.28 2.33
CA VAL A 283 3.75 -5.30 2.62
C VAL A 283 5.00 -5.62 1.81
N THR A 284 5.35 -6.90 1.64
CA THR A 284 6.53 -7.30 0.86
C THR A 284 6.39 -6.93 -0.62
N VAL A 285 5.21 -7.16 -1.21
CA VAL A 285 4.90 -6.75 -2.59
C VAL A 285 4.95 -5.24 -2.76
N CYS A 286 4.38 -4.50 -1.80
CA CYS A 286 4.40 -3.03 -1.78
C CYS A 286 5.84 -2.48 -1.66
N LYS A 287 6.63 -3.01 -0.70
CA LYS A 287 8.07 -2.69 -0.53
C LYS A 287 8.88 -2.99 -1.79
N GLN A 288 8.60 -4.08 -2.49
CA GLN A 288 9.28 -4.42 -3.74
C GLN A 288 9.00 -3.40 -4.83
N CYS A 289 7.75 -2.96 -4.99
CA CYS A 289 7.38 -1.93 -5.95
C CYS A 289 8.04 -0.60 -5.64
N MET A 290 8.02 -0.17 -4.37
CA MET A 290 8.72 1.05 -3.94
C MET A 290 10.23 0.96 -4.20
N LYS A 291 10.87 -0.18 -3.94
CA LYS A 291 12.29 -0.38 -4.27
C LYS A 291 12.60 -0.23 -5.76
N GLN A 292 11.68 -0.63 -6.65
CA GLN A 292 11.86 -0.41 -8.10
C GLN A 292 11.76 1.08 -8.49
N LEU A 293 10.99 1.86 -7.73
CA LEU A 293 10.79 3.29 -7.93
C LEU A 293 11.91 4.16 -7.34
N ILE A 294 12.58 3.68 -6.29
CA ILE A 294 13.66 4.37 -5.56
C ILE A 294 14.98 4.33 -6.37
N ASN A 295 14.94 4.88 -7.59
CA ASN A 295 16.11 5.11 -8.43
C ASN A 295 16.41 6.61 -8.61
N SER A 296 15.43 7.48 -8.29
CA SER A 296 15.55 8.93 -8.39
C SER A 296 15.41 9.60 -7.02
N SER A 297 16.26 10.60 -6.76
CA SER A 297 16.20 11.41 -5.54
C SER A 297 14.85 12.10 -5.35
N TYR A 298 14.19 12.48 -6.46
CA TYR A 298 12.85 13.08 -6.43
C TYR A 298 11.79 12.10 -5.88
N VAL A 299 11.85 10.84 -6.29
CA VAL A 299 10.94 9.79 -5.83
C VAL A 299 11.18 9.49 -4.36
N GLN A 300 12.46 9.34 -3.96
CA GLN A 300 12.83 9.13 -2.56
C GLN A 300 12.29 10.26 -1.67
N THR A 301 12.48 11.50 -2.10
CA THR A 301 12.03 12.68 -1.36
C THR A 301 10.51 12.71 -1.23
N THR A 302 9.79 12.46 -2.32
CA THR A 302 8.32 12.45 -2.35
C THR A 302 7.74 11.35 -1.45
N ILE A 303 8.26 10.12 -1.55
CA ILE A 303 7.77 8.98 -0.75
C ILE A 303 8.03 9.23 0.75
N LEU A 304 9.24 9.67 1.10
CA LEU A 304 9.56 10.00 2.49
C LEU A 304 8.66 11.13 3.01
N ARG A 305 8.36 12.13 2.18
CA ARG A 305 7.45 13.22 2.54
C ARG A 305 6.04 12.71 2.86
N PHE A 306 5.43 11.92 1.98
CA PHE A 306 4.09 11.37 2.22
C PHE A 306 4.04 10.49 3.46
N PHE A 307 5.06 9.66 3.71
CA PHE A 307 5.10 8.85 4.92
C PHE A 307 5.21 9.69 6.19
N ILE A 308 6.09 10.68 6.23
CA ILE A 308 6.28 11.51 7.42
C ILE A 308 5.07 12.41 7.66
N GLU A 309 4.50 13.04 6.63
CA GLU A 309 3.27 13.84 6.76
C GLU A 309 2.10 13.00 7.29
N ALA A 310 1.93 11.79 6.78
CA ALA A 310 0.90 10.86 7.22
C ALA A 310 0.99 10.51 8.71
N LEU A 311 2.19 10.49 9.31
CA LEU A 311 2.34 10.23 10.75
C LEU A 311 1.74 11.32 11.63
N PHE A 312 1.63 12.56 11.14
CA PHE A 312 1.01 13.66 11.88
C PHE A 312 -0.51 13.66 11.73
N THR A 313 -1.07 12.83 10.85
CA THR A 313 -2.52 12.64 10.70
C THR A 313 -3.05 11.73 11.81
N LYS A 314 -4.10 12.18 12.50
CA LYS A 314 -4.68 11.46 13.64
C LYS A 314 -5.11 10.03 13.29
N GLU A 315 -5.77 9.83 12.16
CA GLU A 315 -6.26 8.51 11.70
C GLU A 315 -5.14 7.48 11.58
N ILE A 316 -4.03 7.87 10.97
CA ILE A 316 -2.88 7.01 10.71
C ILE A 316 -2.05 6.80 11.98
N SER A 317 -1.95 7.80 12.86
CA SER A 317 -1.22 7.69 14.13
C SER A 317 -1.72 6.52 15.00
N VAL A 318 -3.01 6.20 14.92
CA VAL A 318 -3.64 5.08 15.65
C VAL A 318 -3.01 3.74 15.26
N LEU A 319 -2.65 3.56 13.98
CA LEU A 319 -2.03 2.35 13.46
C LEU A 319 -0.69 2.01 14.15
N PHE A 320 -0.08 3.02 14.77
CA PHE A 320 1.20 2.92 15.47
C PHE A 320 1.08 3.09 16.99
N GLY A 321 -0.13 2.99 17.54
CA GLY A 321 -0.40 3.12 18.96
C GLY A 321 -0.66 4.55 19.42
N GLY A 322 -1.04 5.45 18.50
CA GLY A 322 -1.39 6.82 18.81
C GLY A 322 -2.64 6.94 19.69
N LYS A 323 -2.67 7.95 20.55
CA LYS A 323 -3.83 8.23 21.42
C LYS A 323 -4.88 9.02 20.64
N ILE A 324 -6.11 8.53 20.59
CA ILE A 324 -7.24 9.30 20.07
C ILE A 324 -7.93 10.02 21.22
N ASP A 325 -8.00 11.35 21.14
CA ASP A 325 -8.86 12.10 22.05
C ASP A 325 -10.35 11.84 21.70
N PRO A 326 -11.13 11.27 22.62
CA PRO A 326 -12.54 10.94 22.36
C PRO A 326 -13.40 12.18 22.10
N SER A 327 -12.95 13.37 22.52
CA SER A 327 -13.61 14.64 22.24
C SER A 327 -13.55 15.06 20.77
N SER A 328 -12.48 14.71 20.05
CA SER A 328 -12.39 15.01 18.61
C SER A 328 -13.37 14.17 17.77
N LEU A 329 -13.58 12.90 18.14
CA LEU A 329 -14.53 12.02 17.44
C LEU A 329 -16.01 12.38 17.71
N ALA A 330 -16.30 12.94 18.89
CA ALA A 330 -17.66 13.36 19.26
C ALA A 330 -18.06 14.71 18.62
N SER A 331 -17.09 15.59 18.33
CA SER A 331 -17.38 16.94 17.83
C SER A 331 -17.99 16.98 16.44
N GLU A 332 -17.77 15.96 15.59
CA GLU A 332 -18.33 15.95 14.23
C GLU A 332 -19.70 15.26 14.13
N LYS A 333 -19.95 14.22 14.94
CA LYS A 333 -21.25 13.50 14.92
C LYS A 333 -22.34 14.17 15.76
N ASP A 334 -21.98 15.01 16.73
CA ASP A 334 -22.94 15.60 17.67
C ASP A 334 -23.53 16.96 17.21
N THR A 335 -23.13 17.51 16.06
CA THR A 335 -23.62 18.84 15.63
C THR A 335 -25.11 18.83 15.23
N TYR A 336 -25.72 17.65 15.07
CA TYR A 336 -27.12 17.50 14.68
C TYR A 336 -27.90 16.53 15.59
N THR A 337 -27.81 16.67 16.92
CA THR A 337 -28.91 16.15 17.75
C THR A 337 -30.14 17.02 17.50
N LYS A 338 -31.22 16.43 16.97
CA LYS A 338 -32.46 17.16 16.72
C LYS A 338 -33.00 17.63 18.07
N LEU A 339 -33.13 18.94 18.26
CA LEU A 339 -33.68 19.60 19.46
C LEU A 339 -34.93 18.91 20.02
N LYS A 340 -35.78 18.35 19.14
CA LYS A 340 -36.97 17.59 19.51
C LYS A 340 -36.65 16.32 20.30
N GLU A 341 -35.65 15.55 19.91
CA GLU A 341 -35.26 14.30 20.58
C GLU A 341 -34.67 14.55 21.97
N GLU A 342 -33.96 15.66 22.14
CA GLU A 342 -33.41 16.08 23.43
C GLU A 342 -34.51 16.63 24.34
N ASN A 343 -35.42 17.48 23.81
CA ASN A 343 -36.58 17.97 24.55
C ASN A 343 -37.56 16.85 24.97
N MET A 344 -37.70 15.79 24.17
CA MET A 344 -38.52 14.62 24.54
C MET A 344 -37.95 13.86 25.75
N LYS A 345 -36.63 13.87 25.98
CA LYS A 345 -36.01 13.26 27.17
C LYS A 345 -36.33 14.04 28.45
N HIS A 346 -36.53 15.35 28.36
CA HIS A 346 -36.89 16.20 29.49
C HIS A 346 -38.38 16.13 29.85
N GLY A 347 -39.26 15.78 28.91
CA GLY A 347 -40.73 15.81 29.08
C GLY A 347 -41.32 14.78 30.05
N LEU A 348 -40.63 13.67 30.33
CA LEU A 348 -41.15 12.59 31.19
C LEU A 348 -40.67 12.66 32.64
N SER A 349 -39.66 13.46 32.95
CA SER A 349 -39.00 13.48 34.28
C SER A 349 -39.25 14.78 35.08
N LEU A 350 -40.05 15.71 34.55
CA LEU A 350 -40.47 16.95 35.20
C LEU A 350 -41.74 16.74 36.06
N THR A 351 -41.78 15.71 36.88
CA THR A 351 -42.79 15.58 37.95
C THR A 351 -42.26 16.22 39.24
N LEU A 352 -42.07 17.54 39.23
CA LEU A 352 -42.06 18.27 40.49
C LEU A 352 -43.51 18.37 41.00
N PRO A 353 -43.83 17.94 42.23
CA PRO A 353 -45.15 18.13 42.78
C PRO A 353 -45.34 19.60 43.20
N ARG A 354 -46.22 20.32 42.51
CA ARG A 354 -47.05 21.43 43.04
C ARG A 354 -46.36 22.63 43.75
N SER A 355 -45.44 23.35 43.11
CA SER A 355 -45.21 24.75 43.50
C SER A 355 -44.62 25.62 42.39
N HIS A 356 -45.02 26.88 42.35
CA HIS A 356 -44.74 27.93 41.36
C HIS A 356 -43.25 28.36 41.23
N SER A 357 -42.29 27.45 41.41
CA SER A 357 -40.87 27.79 41.37
C SER A 357 -40.16 27.11 40.19
N SER A 358 -39.33 27.90 39.53
CA SER A 358 -38.37 27.53 38.49
C SER A 358 -37.63 26.21 38.75
N VAL A 359 -37.17 25.59 37.66
CA VAL A 359 -36.32 24.38 37.61
C VAL A 359 -35.29 24.37 38.76
N PHE A 360 -35.12 23.22 39.44
CA PHE A 360 -34.28 23.06 40.64
C PHE A 360 -32.79 23.40 40.43
N HIS A 361 -32.33 23.48 39.18
CA HIS A 361 -30.96 23.85 38.82
C HIS A 361 -30.95 25.02 37.82
N ALA A 362 -29.91 25.86 37.88
CA ALA A 362 -29.75 27.04 37.02
C ALA A 362 -29.25 26.73 35.59
N GLY A 363 -29.48 25.50 35.10
CA GLY A 363 -28.94 24.98 33.83
C GLY A 363 -27.92 23.84 34.01
N VAL A 364 -27.42 23.30 32.90
CA VAL A 364 -26.37 22.25 32.86
C VAL A 364 -25.09 22.87 32.30
N ILE A 365 -23.94 22.62 32.93
CA ILE A 365 -22.64 23.05 32.41
C ILE A 365 -22.19 22.02 31.34
N GLY A 366 -22.10 22.45 30.08
CA GLY A 366 -21.72 21.58 28.96
C GLY A 366 -22.74 20.49 28.66
N LYS A 367 -22.28 19.30 28.26
CA LYS A 367 -23.12 18.13 27.93
C LYS A 367 -23.26 17.11 29.08
N GLY A 368 -22.80 17.43 30.29
CA GLY A 368 -22.80 16.49 31.42
C GLY A 368 -21.73 15.39 31.31
N LEU A 369 -22.04 14.18 31.79
CA LEU A 369 -21.14 13.01 31.79
C LEU A 369 -20.68 12.67 30.36
N LYS A 370 -19.36 12.75 30.11
CA LYS A 370 -18.78 12.40 28.81
C LYS A 370 -19.09 10.93 28.51
N PRO A 371 -19.69 10.60 27.34
CA PRO A 371 -19.95 9.21 26.97
C PRO A 371 -18.62 8.45 26.92
N ARG A 372 -18.60 7.23 27.48
CA ARG A 372 -17.43 6.35 27.39
C ARG A 372 -17.34 5.83 25.96
N THR A 373 -16.61 6.54 25.10
CA THR A 373 -16.27 6.04 23.78
C THR A 373 -15.24 4.92 23.94
N HIS A 374 -15.66 3.68 23.68
CA HIS A 374 -14.72 2.57 23.50
C HIS A 374 -13.95 2.81 22.20
N VAL A 375 -12.79 3.44 22.30
CA VAL A 375 -11.82 3.47 21.20
C VAL A 375 -11.30 2.04 21.04
N GLN A 376 -11.48 1.45 19.87
CA GLN A 376 -10.85 0.17 19.54
C GLN A 376 -9.34 0.37 19.54
N VAL A 377 -8.68 -0.09 20.60
CA VAL A 377 -7.22 -0.05 20.70
C VAL A 377 -6.67 -1.25 19.92
N LEU A 378 -5.82 -0.98 18.92
CA LEU A 378 -5.11 -2.03 18.20
C LEU A 378 -4.28 -2.89 19.15
N LYS A 379 -4.17 -4.19 18.84
CA LYS A 379 -3.38 -5.13 19.66
C LYS A 379 -1.90 -4.72 19.63
N GLN A 380 -1.24 -4.72 20.79
CA GLN A 380 0.19 -4.42 20.93
C GLN A 380 1.12 -5.13 19.91
N PRO A 381 0.98 -6.44 19.61
CA PRO A 381 1.82 -7.08 18.59
C PRO A 381 1.64 -6.49 17.18
N GLN A 382 0.42 -6.05 16.83
CA GLN A 382 0.15 -5.41 15.55
C GLN A 382 0.82 -4.03 15.48
N VAL A 383 0.78 -3.26 16.56
CA VAL A 383 1.46 -1.96 16.66
C VAL A 383 2.98 -2.11 16.48
N VAL A 384 3.61 -3.06 17.18
CA VAL A 384 5.05 -3.32 17.05
C VAL A 384 5.42 -3.73 15.62
N ARG A 385 4.63 -4.61 15.00
CA ARG A 385 4.80 -5.00 13.59
C ARG A 385 4.72 -3.78 12.66
N ASN A 386 3.69 -2.95 12.83
CA ASN A 386 3.46 -1.78 11.99
C ASN A 386 4.63 -0.78 12.08
N LYS A 387 5.10 -0.50 13.30
CA LYS A 387 6.29 0.33 13.54
C LYS A 387 7.53 -0.22 12.85
N GLN A 388 7.79 -1.52 13.00
CA GLN A 388 8.93 -2.18 12.35
C GLN A 388 8.85 -2.09 10.82
N CYS A 389 7.68 -2.38 10.24
CA CYS A 389 7.46 -2.29 8.81
C CYS A 389 7.72 -0.88 8.25
N LEU A 390 7.29 0.15 8.98
CA LEU A 390 7.51 1.55 8.62
C LEU A 390 8.99 1.93 8.70
N VAL A 391 9.67 1.62 9.82
CA VAL A 391 11.09 1.97 10.01
C VAL A 391 11.97 1.30 8.95
N GLU A 392 11.70 0.03 8.62
CA GLU A 392 12.40 -0.68 7.54
C GLU A 392 12.18 -0.01 6.18
N LEU A 393 10.95 0.45 5.90
CA LEU A 393 10.64 1.12 4.65
C LEU A 393 11.31 2.49 4.56
N LEU A 394 11.23 3.30 5.62
CA LEU A 394 11.92 4.59 5.71
C LEU A 394 13.44 4.43 5.54
N ALA A 395 14.03 3.41 6.16
CA ALA A 395 15.44 3.08 6.00
C ALA A 395 15.76 2.70 4.55
N ALA A 396 14.95 1.85 3.92
CA ALA A 396 15.14 1.46 2.52
C ALA A 396 15.02 2.64 1.55
N CYS A 397 14.09 3.58 1.80
CA CYS A 397 13.93 4.79 0.99
C CYS A 397 15.06 5.80 1.18
N SER A 398 15.73 5.78 2.34
CA SER A 398 16.75 6.76 2.72
C SER A 398 18.18 6.38 2.32
N VAL A 399 18.40 5.17 1.84
CA VAL A 399 19.72 4.72 1.36
C VAL A 399 19.89 5.14 -0.10
N THR A 400 20.97 5.87 -0.38
CA THR A 400 21.47 6.05 -1.74
C THR A 400 22.46 4.92 -2.04
N ALA A 401 22.31 4.27 -3.19
CA ALA A 401 23.31 3.33 -3.68
C ALA A 401 24.54 4.14 -4.11
N GLN A 402 25.43 4.45 -3.16
CA GLN A 402 26.77 4.92 -3.53
C GLN A 402 27.47 3.79 -4.29
N GLY A 403 28.10 4.13 -5.41
CA GLY A 403 29.02 3.23 -6.11
C GLY A 403 30.16 2.78 -5.17
N PRO A 404 30.95 1.76 -5.55
CA PRO A 404 32.12 1.41 -4.75
C PRO A 404 33.01 2.64 -4.61
N GLU A 405 33.16 3.18 -3.40
CA GLU A 405 34.20 4.15 -3.11
C GLU A 405 35.55 3.51 -3.45
N GLU A 406 36.27 4.11 -4.39
CA GLU A 406 37.69 3.86 -4.60
C GLU A 406 38.43 4.38 -3.36
N VAL A 407 38.49 3.54 -2.33
CA VAL A 407 39.47 3.74 -1.25
C VAL A 407 40.84 3.57 -1.90
N HIS A 408 41.51 4.70 -2.17
CA HIS A 408 42.96 4.72 -2.37
C HIS A 408 43.61 4.19 -1.09
N THR A 409 43.89 2.88 -1.04
CA THR A 409 44.77 2.30 -0.04
C THR A 409 46.20 2.66 -0.44
N PRO A 410 47.00 3.33 0.42
CA PRO A 410 48.44 3.30 0.25
C PRO A 410 48.92 1.85 0.36
N MET A 411 49.79 1.49 -0.56
CA MET A 411 50.29 0.15 -0.82
C MET A 411 51.10 -0.38 0.35
N GLU A 412 50.57 -1.32 1.14
CA GLU A 412 51.40 -2.27 1.91
C GLU A 412 50.77 -3.66 1.91
N THR A 413 51.64 -4.63 1.68
CA THR A 413 51.44 -6.07 1.47
C THR A 413 50.97 -6.79 2.74
N ASP A 414 49.90 -7.59 2.64
CA ASP A 414 49.92 -9.07 2.69
C ASP A 414 48.53 -9.63 3.04
N ASN A 415 48.14 -10.64 2.25
CA ASN A 415 47.03 -11.59 2.39
C ASN A 415 46.06 -11.47 3.60
N MET A 416 44.93 -10.77 3.39
CA MET A 416 43.62 -11.18 3.94
C MET A 416 42.50 -10.58 3.09
N PHE A 417 41.62 -11.43 2.56
CA PHE A 417 40.47 -11.03 1.74
C PHE A 417 39.66 -9.90 2.41
N PRO A 418 39.53 -8.71 1.80
CA PRO A 418 38.64 -7.70 2.34
C PRO A 418 37.20 -8.09 1.99
N VAL A 419 36.48 -8.66 2.96
CA VAL A 419 35.01 -8.70 2.91
C VAL A 419 34.53 -7.24 3.02
N ARG A 420 34.48 -6.53 1.89
CA ARG A 420 33.87 -5.20 1.76
C ARG A 420 32.37 -5.32 2.02
N LYS A 421 31.94 -5.32 3.28
CA LYS A 421 30.54 -5.02 3.64
C LYS A 421 30.27 -3.59 3.19
N ARG A 422 29.46 -3.41 2.15
CA ARG A 422 28.86 -2.10 1.83
C ARG A 422 28.19 -1.59 3.09
N ARG A 423 28.75 -0.58 3.75
CA ARG A 423 28.03 0.15 4.80
C ARG A 423 27.03 1.01 4.05
N SER A 424 25.77 0.59 4.00
CA SER A 424 24.67 1.44 3.54
C SER A 424 24.52 2.59 4.53
N THR A 425 25.13 3.73 4.24
CA THR A 425 24.95 4.95 5.00
C THR A 425 23.68 5.65 4.52
N LEU A 426 22.95 6.27 5.45
CA LEU A 426 21.77 7.06 5.11
C LEU A 426 22.22 8.29 4.30
N SER A 427 21.47 8.64 3.26
CA SER A 427 21.76 9.83 2.45
C SER A 427 21.65 11.09 3.29
N ALA A 428 22.72 11.90 3.28
CA ALA A 428 22.80 13.18 3.97
C ALA A 428 21.67 14.14 3.55
N GLU A 429 21.39 14.19 2.24
CA GLU A 429 20.36 15.04 1.64
C GLU A 429 18.96 14.69 2.15
N LEU A 430 18.62 13.40 2.09
CA LEU A 430 17.31 12.91 2.53
C LEU A 430 17.14 13.07 4.04
N CYS A 431 18.20 12.84 4.82
CA CYS A 431 18.20 13.10 6.27
C CYS A 431 17.93 14.57 6.58
N ARG A 432 18.55 15.49 5.84
CA ARG A 432 18.32 16.94 5.99
C ARG A 432 16.88 17.32 5.65
N MET A 433 16.34 16.76 4.56
CA MET A 433 14.94 16.97 4.18
C MET A 433 13.98 16.45 5.26
N VAL A 434 14.16 15.21 5.72
CA VAL A 434 13.30 14.61 6.75
C VAL A 434 13.37 15.42 8.04
N GLY A 435 14.56 15.84 8.48
CA GLY A 435 14.69 16.69 9.66
C GLY A 435 13.99 18.04 9.52
N SER A 436 14.00 18.63 8.32
CA SER A 436 13.28 19.88 8.04
C SER A 436 11.77 19.68 8.05
N LEU A 437 11.28 18.60 7.44
CA LEU A 437 9.86 18.25 7.39
C LEU A 437 9.28 17.96 8.77
N ILE A 438 10.02 17.22 9.61
CA ILE A 438 9.62 16.97 11.00
C ILE A 438 9.48 18.29 11.77
N THR A 439 10.43 19.21 11.61
CA THR A 439 10.38 20.53 12.25
C THR A 439 9.20 21.35 11.74
N GLU A 440 8.92 21.35 10.44
CA GLU A 440 7.75 22.02 9.85
C GLU A 440 6.43 21.50 10.44
N LEU A 441 6.30 20.19 10.57
CA LEU A 441 5.07 19.54 11.07
C LEU A 441 4.91 19.63 12.59
N ALA A 442 6.00 19.58 13.36
CA ALA A 442 5.97 19.61 14.82
C ALA A 442 5.99 21.04 15.40
N THR A 443 6.64 21.98 14.72
CA THR A 443 6.78 23.38 15.15
C THR A 443 6.31 24.32 14.04
N PRO A 444 4.98 24.47 13.85
CA PRO A 444 4.43 25.33 12.80
C PRO A 444 4.70 26.82 13.05
N ASP A 445 4.97 27.20 14.30
CA ASP A 445 5.44 28.54 14.63
C ASP A 445 6.92 28.68 14.27
N VAL A 446 7.22 29.61 13.35
CA VAL A 446 8.58 29.88 12.85
C VAL A 446 9.41 30.66 13.88
N LEU A 447 8.76 31.29 14.86
CA LEU A 447 9.42 32.04 15.91
C LEU A 447 10.28 31.08 16.75
N TYR A 448 11.57 31.42 16.89
CA TYR A 448 12.56 30.64 17.63
C TYR A 448 12.90 29.25 17.04
N ASN A 449 12.62 29.00 15.76
CA ASN A 449 13.04 27.78 15.06
C ASN A 449 14.52 27.77 14.60
N ASN A 450 15.37 28.57 15.25
CA ASN A 450 16.80 28.54 15.00
C ASN A 450 17.45 27.29 15.60
N ARG A 451 18.61 26.92 15.05
CA ARG A 451 19.42 25.80 15.53
C ARG A 451 20.09 26.09 16.88
N PHE A 452 20.27 27.36 17.23
CA PHE A 452 20.94 27.81 18.44
C PHE A 452 20.04 27.66 19.67
N TRP A 453 20.60 27.15 20.76
CA TRP A 453 19.87 26.99 22.00
C TRP A 453 19.98 28.29 22.81
N PRO A 454 18.85 28.87 23.27
CA PRO A 454 18.87 30.11 24.03
C PRO A 454 19.29 29.87 25.48
N GLU A 455 19.31 30.93 26.28
CA GLU A 455 19.53 30.81 27.72
C GLU A 455 18.37 30.07 28.39
N GLU A 456 18.64 29.42 29.52
CA GLU A 456 17.67 28.61 30.26
C GLU A 456 16.43 29.44 30.66
N ASP A 457 16.62 30.72 31.02
CA ASP A 457 15.52 31.62 31.35
C ASP A 457 14.55 31.86 30.18
N SER A 458 15.02 31.68 28.93
CA SER A 458 14.19 31.84 27.73
C SER A 458 13.16 30.73 27.57
N ILE A 459 13.33 29.58 28.25
CA ILE A 459 12.37 28.47 28.24
C ILE A 459 11.00 28.93 28.74
N ARG A 460 10.95 29.95 29.62
CA ARG A 460 9.71 30.51 30.17
C ARG A 460 8.86 31.22 29.12
N ILE A 461 9.45 31.64 28.00
CA ILE A 461 8.77 32.36 26.93
C ILE A 461 8.14 31.38 25.92
N THR A 462 8.73 30.18 25.76
CA THR A 462 8.32 29.19 24.75
C THR A 462 7.50 28.03 25.30
N VAL A 463 7.03 28.11 26.56
CA VAL A 463 6.36 27.01 27.27
C VAL A 463 5.19 26.40 26.48
N GLU A 464 4.33 27.21 25.87
CA GLU A 464 3.17 26.72 25.12
C GLU A 464 3.58 25.86 23.91
N ARG A 465 4.53 26.38 23.11
CA ARG A 465 5.12 25.67 21.97
C ARG A 465 5.79 24.38 22.42
N ASP A 466 6.54 24.44 23.51
CA ASP A 466 7.31 23.30 23.99
C ASP A 466 6.38 22.18 24.49
N LEU A 467 5.32 22.53 25.22
CA LEU A 467 4.26 21.60 25.65
C LEU A 467 3.47 21.04 24.46
N PHE A 468 3.23 21.84 23.41
CA PHE A 468 2.59 21.37 22.19
C PHE A 468 3.43 20.30 21.48
N VAL A 469 4.73 20.55 21.30
CA VAL A 469 5.67 19.57 20.73
C VAL A 469 5.72 18.31 21.60
N TRP A 470 5.81 18.46 22.92
CA TRP A 470 5.79 17.33 23.85
C TRP A 470 4.51 16.50 23.67
N LYS A 471 3.35 17.15 23.57
CA LYS A 471 2.06 16.50 23.38
C LYS A 471 2.00 15.69 22.08
N ILE A 472 2.57 16.20 20.98
CA ILE A 472 2.67 15.46 19.71
C ILE A 472 3.44 14.14 19.90
N PHE A 473 4.60 14.18 20.57
CA PHE A 473 5.42 12.97 20.82
C PHE A 473 4.82 12.04 21.86
N GLU A 474 4.05 12.58 22.81
CA GLU A 474 3.31 11.76 23.78
C GLU A 474 2.14 11.03 23.11
N ASP A 475 1.43 11.70 22.21
CA ASP A 475 0.27 11.15 21.52
C ASP A 475 0.67 10.25 20.35
N ASN A 476 1.83 10.46 19.74
CA ASN A 476 2.34 9.63 18.66
C ASN A 476 3.75 9.07 18.96
N GLN A 477 3.79 7.86 19.53
CA GLN A 477 5.05 7.23 19.92
C GLN A 477 5.95 6.82 18.76
N VAL A 478 5.43 6.67 17.53
CA VAL A 478 6.26 6.26 16.38
C VAL A 478 7.25 7.34 15.96
N LEU A 479 6.99 8.60 16.34
CA LEU A 479 7.91 9.71 16.09
C LEU A 479 9.25 9.48 16.80
N TRP A 480 9.27 8.82 17.96
CA TRP A 480 10.51 8.42 18.62
C TRP A 480 11.29 7.37 17.82
N ASP A 481 10.58 6.43 17.19
CA ASP A 481 11.18 5.39 16.35
C ASP A 481 11.79 6.01 15.07
N VAL A 482 11.10 6.99 14.48
CA VAL A 482 11.61 7.82 13.36
C VAL A 482 12.82 8.65 13.80
N PHE A 483 12.76 9.31 14.96
CA PHE A 483 13.90 10.05 15.50
C PHE A 483 15.10 9.14 15.71
N ASP A 484 14.91 7.95 16.26
CA ASP A 484 15.99 7.01 16.50
C ASP A 484 16.66 6.55 15.19
N LEU A 485 15.88 6.33 14.12
CA LEU A 485 16.39 6.01 12.78
C LEU A 485 17.30 7.13 12.23
N TYR A 486 16.81 8.36 12.20
CA TYR A 486 17.53 9.50 11.61
C TYR A 486 18.57 10.14 12.53
N SER A 487 18.57 9.81 13.83
CA SER A 487 19.55 10.31 14.81
C SER A 487 21.00 9.95 14.47
N SER A 488 21.23 8.95 13.62
CA SER A 488 22.57 8.61 13.11
C SER A 488 23.16 9.68 12.20
N SER A 489 22.32 10.59 11.67
CA SER A 489 22.75 11.71 10.83
C SER A 489 22.76 13.02 11.63
N PRO A 490 23.94 13.65 11.83
CA PRO A 490 24.04 14.95 12.49
C PRO A 490 23.20 16.04 11.78
N LEU A 491 23.08 15.95 10.45
CA LEU A 491 22.31 16.91 9.64
C LEU A 491 20.82 16.85 9.94
N ALA A 492 20.25 15.66 10.11
CA ALA A 492 18.84 15.52 10.49
C ALA A 492 18.59 16.16 11.86
N MET A 493 19.45 15.88 12.84
CA MET A 493 19.30 16.43 14.20
C MET A 493 19.55 17.94 14.26
N CYS A 494 20.44 18.48 13.41
CA CYS A 494 20.63 19.92 13.25
C CYS A 494 19.33 20.60 12.81
N ARG A 495 18.62 20.03 11.83
CA ARG A 495 17.32 20.53 11.36
C ARG A 495 16.19 20.28 12.37
N CYS A 496 16.24 19.19 13.12
CA CYS A 496 15.32 18.90 14.24
C CYS A 496 15.64 19.68 15.53
N SER A 497 16.64 20.57 15.55
CA SER A 497 17.03 21.30 16.77
C SER A 497 15.86 22.00 17.48
N PRO A 498 14.90 22.67 16.79
CA PRO A 498 13.74 23.28 17.45
C PRO A 498 12.88 22.27 18.22
N VAL A 499 12.68 21.08 17.66
CA VAL A 499 11.93 19.98 18.28
C VAL A 499 12.69 19.41 19.49
N LEU A 500 14.00 19.15 19.33
CA LEU A 500 14.86 18.67 20.43
C LEU A 500 14.88 19.66 21.60
N LYS A 501 14.99 20.96 21.29
CA LYS A 501 14.92 22.05 22.26
C LYS A 501 13.59 22.04 23.02
N SER A 502 12.46 21.96 22.31
CA SER A 502 11.12 21.91 22.92
C SER A 502 10.88 20.70 23.82
N ILE A 503 11.34 19.52 23.39
CA ILE A 503 11.26 18.30 24.20
C ILE A 503 12.12 18.45 25.47
N THR A 504 13.35 18.97 25.33
CA THR A 504 14.26 19.16 26.46
C THR A 504 13.69 20.16 27.46
N ALA A 505 13.19 21.31 26.97
CA ALA A 505 12.55 22.34 27.78
C ALA A 505 11.34 21.80 28.56
N SER A 506 10.48 21.00 27.91
CA SER A 506 9.32 20.37 28.56
C SER A 506 9.72 19.41 29.67
N LEU A 507 10.78 18.61 29.44
CA LEU A 507 11.32 17.70 30.45
C LEU A 507 11.97 18.45 31.61
N MET A 508 12.71 19.53 31.33
CA MET A 508 13.29 20.40 32.36
C MET A 508 12.19 20.99 33.25
N ASN A 509 11.17 21.64 32.67
CA ASN A 509 10.04 22.20 33.41
C ASN A 509 9.29 21.14 34.23
N TYR A 510 9.15 19.93 33.69
CA TYR A 510 8.53 18.82 34.41
C TYR A 510 9.33 18.43 35.65
N PHE A 511 10.64 18.17 35.50
CA PHE A 511 11.48 17.70 36.61
C PHE A 511 11.76 18.78 37.65
N GLU A 512 11.82 20.05 37.25
CA GLU A 512 11.92 21.19 38.17
C GLU A 512 10.70 21.27 39.10
N SER A 513 9.51 21.01 38.57
CA SER A 513 8.25 21.07 39.32
C SER A 513 7.81 19.72 39.91
N CYS A 514 8.55 18.64 39.65
CA CYS A 514 8.19 17.29 40.08
C CYS A 514 8.41 17.10 41.59
N ARG A 515 7.32 16.75 42.30
CA ARG A 515 7.36 16.48 43.74
C ARG A 515 7.73 15.03 44.09
N GLN A 516 7.89 14.17 43.10
CA GLN A 516 8.29 12.79 43.33
C GLN A 516 9.77 12.73 43.72
N LYS A 517 10.12 11.86 44.66
CA LYS A 517 11.50 11.78 45.19
C LYS A 517 12.53 11.29 44.17
N GLN A 518 12.14 10.37 43.28
CA GLN A 518 13.01 9.77 42.27
C GLN A 518 12.43 9.96 40.89
N ALA A 519 13.30 10.13 39.89
CA ALA A 519 12.88 10.26 38.49
C ALA A 519 12.24 8.95 37.95
N SER A 520 12.60 7.80 38.52
CA SER A 520 12.02 6.48 38.21
C SER A 520 10.51 6.38 38.47
N HIS A 521 9.97 7.23 39.35
CA HIS A 521 8.53 7.30 39.63
C HIS A 521 7.72 8.01 38.51
N SER A 522 8.42 8.62 37.53
CA SER A 522 7.88 9.23 36.32
C SER A 522 8.35 8.45 35.08
N PRO A 523 7.89 7.20 34.85
CA PRO A 523 8.48 6.31 33.85
C PRO A 523 8.41 6.86 32.43
N ARG A 524 7.35 7.60 32.06
CA ARG A 524 7.21 8.20 30.73
C ARG A 524 8.24 9.30 30.46
N GLN A 525 8.39 10.22 31.40
CA GLN A 525 9.35 11.32 31.29
C GLN A 525 10.79 10.79 31.36
N MET A 526 11.05 9.81 32.21
CA MET A 526 12.34 9.13 32.27
C MET A 526 12.68 8.42 30.95
N GLU A 527 11.74 7.67 30.36
CA GLU A 527 11.95 7.02 29.07
C GLU A 527 12.23 8.03 27.95
N ALA A 528 11.50 9.15 27.94
CA ALA A 528 11.72 10.24 27.00
C ALA A 528 13.10 10.90 27.19
N CYS A 529 13.56 11.12 28.42
CA CYS A 529 14.92 11.58 28.71
C CYS A 529 15.98 10.62 28.15
N CYS A 530 15.82 9.31 28.38
CA CYS A 530 16.74 8.31 27.86
C CYS A 530 16.76 8.30 26.32
N LYS A 531 15.60 8.36 25.67
CA LYS A 531 15.46 8.45 24.21
C LYS A 531 16.10 9.72 23.65
N LEU A 532 15.83 10.87 24.26
CA LEU A 532 16.41 12.16 23.88
C LEU A 532 17.94 12.13 23.94
N VAL A 533 18.51 11.73 25.08
CA VAL A 533 19.97 11.66 25.25
C VAL A 533 20.57 10.66 24.29
N ARG A 534 19.94 9.52 24.04
CA ARG A 534 20.37 8.54 23.04
C ARG A 534 20.39 9.15 21.63
N CYS A 535 19.37 9.89 21.22
CA CYS A 535 19.33 10.56 19.91
C CYS A 535 20.44 11.61 19.76
N LEU A 536 20.64 12.44 20.79
CA LEU A 536 21.70 13.45 20.83
C LEU A 536 23.11 12.81 20.85
N SER A 537 23.25 11.65 21.50
CA SER A 537 24.50 10.90 21.54
C SER A 537 24.82 10.23 20.19
N LYS A 538 23.83 9.60 19.55
CA LYS A 538 23.96 8.96 18.24
C LYS A 538 24.35 9.96 17.14
N SER A 539 23.82 11.17 17.22
CA SER A 539 24.14 12.28 16.30
C SER A 539 25.46 12.98 16.62
N ARG A 540 26.20 12.51 17.64
CA ARG A 540 27.46 13.10 18.11
C ARG A 540 27.31 14.56 18.57
N LEU A 541 26.08 14.96 18.94
CA LEU A 541 25.85 16.27 19.55
C LEU A 541 26.31 16.30 21.00
N LEU A 542 26.32 15.16 21.70
CA LEU A 542 26.82 15.02 23.06
C LEU A 542 28.16 14.24 23.12
N PRO A 543 29.21 14.80 23.74
CA PRO A 543 30.48 14.13 23.96
C PRO A 543 30.43 13.21 25.19
N THR A 544 31.49 12.41 25.39
CA THR A 544 31.75 11.77 26.69
C THR A 544 32.15 12.84 27.71
N PRO A 545 31.63 12.84 28.96
CA PRO A 545 30.74 11.85 29.57
C PRO A 545 29.24 12.12 29.41
N LEU A 546 28.83 13.28 28.90
CA LEU A 546 27.42 13.68 28.80
C LEU A 546 26.55 12.69 28.01
N LYS A 547 27.11 12.00 27.03
CA LYS A 547 26.42 10.95 26.28
C LYS A 547 25.89 9.79 27.15
N PHE A 548 26.48 9.58 28.33
CA PHE A 548 26.13 8.49 29.24
C PHE A 548 25.12 8.90 30.32
N ILE A 549 24.73 10.18 30.43
CA ILE A 549 23.82 10.64 31.51
C ILE A 549 22.46 9.93 31.51
N SER A 550 22.07 9.32 30.38
CA SER A 550 20.88 8.46 30.30
C SER A 550 20.88 7.30 31.28
N GLU A 551 22.07 6.78 31.62
CA GLU A 551 22.25 5.69 32.58
C GLU A 551 22.03 6.15 34.03
N LEU A 552 22.09 7.46 34.29
CA LEU A 552 21.90 8.04 35.64
C LEU A 552 20.43 8.29 35.98
N PHE A 553 19.58 8.57 35.00
CA PHE A 553 18.17 8.93 35.25
C PHE A 553 17.41 7.96 36.17
N PRO A 554 17.56 6.62 36.06
CA PRO A 554 16.86 5.70 36.96
C PRO A 554 17.31 5.76 38.42
N LEU A 555 18.51 6.31 38.69
CA LEU A 555 19.17 6.26 39.99
C LEU A 555 19.06 7.59 40.76
N VAL A 556 18.86 8.69 40.05
CA VAL A 556 18.88 10.05 40.61
C VAL A 556 17.50 10.52 41.10
N THR A 557 17.52 11.57 41.93
CA THR A 557 16.31 12.31 42.30
C THR A 557 15.74 13.08 41.11
N SER A 558 14.46 13.46 41.18
CA SER A 558 13.82 14.28 40.13
C SER A 558 14.54 15.61 39.90
N TYR A 559 15.02 16.25 40.97
CA TYR A 559 15.75 17.51 40.86
C TYR A 559 17.16 17.31 40.27
N GLU A 560 17.85 16.23 40.61
CA GLU A 560 19.13 15.89 39.98
C GLU A 560 18.95 15.56 38.48
N ALA A 561 17.84 14.92 38.09
CA ALA A 561 17.50 14.74 36.67
C ALA A 561 17.32 16.08 35.95
N TYR A 562 16.67 17.07 36.59
CA TYR A 562 16.61 18.44 36.08
C TYR A 562 18.01 19.06 35.93
N LEU A 563 18.88 18.96 36.94
CA LEU A 563 20.25 19.49 36.86
C LEU A 563 21.06 18.85 35.73
N LEU A 564 20.94 17.54 35.51
CA LEU A 564 21.58 16.85 34.38
C LEU A 564 21.11 17.39 33.02
N LEU A 565 19.81 17.67 32.88
CA LEU A 565 19.26 18.28 31.67
C LEU A 565 19.72 19.73 31.48
N VAL A 566 19.86 20.51 32.56
CA VAL A 566 20.41 21.87 32.53
C VAL A 566 21.86 21.86 32.02
N GLU A 567 22.70 20.96 32.51
CA GLU A 567 24.10 20.87 32.05
C GLU A 567 24.18 20.43 30.59
N MET A 568 23.31 19.51 30.17
CA MET A 568 23.17 19.15 28.75
C MET A 568 22.75 20.36 27.91
N TRP A 569 21.79 21.15 28.38
CA TRP A 569 21.32 22.36 27.70
C TRP A 569 22.44 23.39 27.54
N LYS A 570 23.17 23.69 28.62
CA LYS A 570 24.33 24.61 28.60
C LYS A 570 25.39 24.16 27.61
N TYR A 571 25.73 22.87 27.63
CA TYR A 571 26.70 22.31 26.71
C TYR A 571 26.27 22.51 25.24
N ILE A 572 25.01 22.21 24.91
CA ILE A 572 24.50 22.35 23.53
C ILE A 572 24.36 23.84 23.15
N LYS A 573 24.03 24.74 24.08
CA LYS A 573 24.05 26.20 23.86
C LYS A 573 25.42 26.67 23.40
N GLU A 574 26.48 26.22 24.08
CA GLU A 574 27.86 26.58 23.75
C GLU A 574 28.40 25.83 22.51
N ASN A 575 27.88 24.64 22.24
CA ASN A 575 28.27 23.77 21.12
C ASN A 575 27.04 23.47 20.23
N PRO A 576 26.46 24.49 19.57
CA PRO A 576 25.18 24.37 18.87
C PRO A 576 25.25 23.34 17.73
N PRO A 577 24.15 22.67 17.38
CA PRO A 577 24.13 21.77 16.22
C PRO A 577 24.63 22.48 14.95
N THR A 578 25.55 21.84 14.24
CA THR A 578 26.22 22.37 13.04
C THR A 578 26.06 21.38 11.89
N GLU A 579 26.16 21.89 10.67
CA GLU A 579 26.15 21.06 9.45
C GLU A 579 27.56 20.59 9.08
N ASP A 580 28.60 21.20 9.66
CA ASP A 580 29.99 20.84 9.40
C ASP A 580 30.40 19.55 10.16
N PRO A 581 30.68 18.44 9.45
CA PRO A 581 31.07 17.19 10.09
C PRO A 581 32.41 17.29 10.84
N GLU A 582 33.33 18.17 10.45
CA GLU A 582 34.60 18.33 11.17
C GLU A 582 34.40 18.95 12.55
N GLU A 583 33.58 19.99 12.62
CA GLU A 583 33.23 20.66 13.87
C GLU A 583 32.53 19.69 14.84
N VAL A 584 31.66 18.81 14.32
CA VAL A 584 31.04 17.74 15.12
C VAL A 584 32.07 16.77 15.68
N ASN A 585 33.08 16.37 14.89
CA ASN A 585 34.10 15.41 15.31
C ASN A 585 35.12 15.99 16.30
N LYS A 586 35.30 17.32 16.33
CA LYS A 586 36.24 18.01 17.24
C LYS A 586 35.63 18.32 18.62
N ARG A 587 34.36 17.98 18.86
CA ARG A 587 33.67 18.28 20.13
C ARG A 587 34.27 17.55 21.31
N VAL A 588 34.69 18.30 22.32
CA VAL A 588 35.19 17.79 23.61
C VAL A 588 34.34 18.35 24.74
N CYS A 589 34.09 17.54 25.78
CA CYS A 589 33.39 18.02 26.97
C CYS A 589 34.35 18.81 27.85
N GLU A 590 34.11 20.11 27.99
CA GLU A 590 34.87 20.93 28.92
C GLU A 590 34.55 20.57 30.39
N PRO A 591 35.53 20.64 31.31
CA PRO A 591 35.33 20.21 32.69
C PRO A 591 34.15 20.87 33.40
N ARG A 592 33.83 22.13 33.09
CA ARG A 592 32.71 22.88 33.70
C ARG A 592 31.36 22.16 33.58
N HIS A 593 31.08 21.52 32.45
CA HIS A 593 29.83 20.78 32.20
C HIS A 593 29.81 19.39 32.87
N THR A 594 30.93 18.97 33.46
CA THR A 594 31.07 17.68 34.14
C THR A 594 31.07 17.80 35.67
N VAL A 595 31.21 19.02 36.22
CA VAL A 595 31.27 19.26 37.67
C VAL A 595 30.00 18.80 38.36
N CYS A 596 28.83 19.18 37.82
CA CYS A 596 27.55 18.76 38.37
C CYS A 596 27.37 17.24 38.30
N VAL A 597 27.70 16.62 37.16
CA VAL A 597 27.64 15.16 36.96
C VAL A 597 28.51 14.44 37.98
N ARG A 598 29.76 14.91 38.19
CA ARG A 598 30.67 14.35 39.19
C ARG A 598 30.13 14.51 40.61
N SER A 599 29.57 15.67 40.94
CA SER A 599 28.97 15.94 42.24
C SER A 599 27.80 15.00 42.55
N ILE A 600 26.90 14.78 41.58
CA ILE A 600 25.77 13.84 41.70
C ILE A 600 26.29 12.41 41.93
N LEU A 601 27.27 11.97 41.13
CA LEU A 601 27.87 10.63 41.27
C LEU A 601 28.58 10.45 42.62
N HIS A 602 29.28 11.47 43.11
CA HIS A 602 29.99 11.42 44.40
C HIS A 602 29.02 11.41 45.58
N LYS A 603 27.94 12.21 45.53
CA LYS A 603 26.92 12.26 46.58
C LYS A 603 26.28 10.89 46.81
N ASP A 604 25.98 10.16 45.73
CA ASP A 604 25.39 8.83 45.77
C ASP A 604 26.38 7.71 45.39
N ILE A 605 27.65 7.86 45.79
CA ILE A 605 28.73 6.92 45.41
C ILE A 605 28.44 5.48 45.85
N HIS A 606 27.73 5.31 46.97
CA HIS A 606 27.29 4.02 47.49
C HIS A 606 26.39 3.24 46.51
N ARG A 607 25.63 3.96 45.65
CA ARG A 607 24.76 3.37 44.61
C ARG A 607 25.41 3.43 43.23
N MET A 608 26.05 4.54 42.87
CA MET A 608 26.51 4.83 41.51
C MET A 608 28.02 4.59 41.29
N GLY A 609 28.77 4.18 42.31
CA GLY A 609 30.23 4.03 42.25
C GLY A 609 30.71 3.07 41.16
N HIS A 610 29.97 2.00 40.88
CA HIS A 610 30.28 1.05 39.82
C HIS A 610 30.19 1.66 38.40
N ILE A 611 29.46 2.77 38.24
CA ILE A 611 29.29 3.48 36.96
C ILE A 611 30.34 4.58 36.80
N TYR A 612 30.99 5.03 37.89
CA TYR A 612 31.89 6.17 37.91
C TYR A 612 33.03 6.06 36.88
N SER A 613 33.64 4.87 36.75
CA SER A 613 34.74 4.60 35.82
C SER A 613 34.36 4.71 34.34
N ARG A 614 33.07 4.59 34.01
CA ARG A 614 32.53 4.77 32.65
C ARG A 614 32.41 6.25 32.27
N PHE A 615 32.21 7.13 33.25
CA PHE A 615 32.10 8.57 33.05
C PHE A 615 33.48 9.23 33.08
N PHE A 616 34.32 8.82 34.02
CA PHE A 616 35.64 9.41 34.22
C PHE A 616 36.69 8.30 34.23
N HIS A 617 37.40 8.16 33.12
CA HIS A 617 38.64 7.39 33.09
C HIS A 617 39.73 8.22 33.76
N GLU A 618 40.34 7.70 34.81
CA GLU A 618 41.63 8.19 35.26
C GLU A 618 42.63 7.89 34.14
N THR A 619 43.01 8.91 33.38
CA THR A 619 44.27 8.85 32.65
C THR A 619 45.36 8.82 33.71
N MET A 620 45.86 7.63 34.05
CA MET A 620 47.16 7.50 34.70
C MET A 620 48.14 8.34 33.88
N PRO A 621 48.84 9.33 34.46
CA PRO A 621 49.93 9.96 33.75
C PRO A 621 50.92 8.86 33.35
N PRO A 622 51.55 8.93 32.16
CA PRO A 622 52.63 8.02 31.83
C PRO A 622 53.64 8.13 32.97
N SER A 623 53.91 7.02 33.64
CA SER A 623 54.96 6.93 34.64
C SER A 623 56.23 7.50 34.00
N GLU A 624 56.65 8.68 34.46
CA GLU A 624 57.99 9.19 34.19
C GLU A 624 58.95 8.09 34.65
N ASN A 625 59.54 7.39 33.69
CA ASN A 625 60.76 6.65 33.92
C ASN A 625 61.80 7.68 34.37
N LYS A 626 61.92 7.88 35.68
CA LYS A 626 63.16 8.35 36.28
C LYS A 626 64.20 7.28 35.96
N MET A 627 64.96 7.51 34.89
CA MET A 627 66.31 6.99 34.78
C MET A 627 67.14 7.81 35.76
N ASP A 628 67.53 7.15 36.85
CA ASP A 628 68.63 7.59 37.70
C ASP A 628 69.92 7.53 36.87
N ASP A 629 70.62 8.66 36.81
CA ASP A 629 72.07 8.74 36.53
C ASP A 629 72.84 8.62 37.86
#